data_AF-A0AAJ2FNB6-F1
#
_entry.id   AF-A0AAJ2FNB6-F1
#
_cell.length_a   1.000
_cell.length_b   1.000
_cell.length_c   1.000
_cell.angle_alpha   90.00
_cell.angle_beta   90.00
_cell.angle_gamma   90.00
#
_symmetry.space_group_name_H-M   'P 1'
#
loop_
_entity.id
_entity.type
_entity.pdbx_description
1 polymer ?
#
loop_
_entity_poly.entity_id
_entity_poly.type
_entity_poly.pdbx_seq_one_letter_code
_entity_poly.pdbx_strand_id
1 'polypeptide(L)'
;MSRAIVTSLIEREWTVQSARPGLIKAAITVRGEHHAEIDIPYTSTSFEIDYRDSRGLNYNDGQIHGTYNRWITYLRDDVIQQLATDPDRDQLVALQNAYEPTFQNFREGVKRATVKFYKKIYLANKVTSHPRVL
;
A
#
# COMPACT_ATOMS: atom_id res chain seq x y z
N MET A 1 -9.48 -11.17 -0.73
CA MET A 1 -8.54 -10.00 -0.75
C MET A 1 -9.13 -8.78 -1.45
N SER A 2 -9.53 -8.89 -2.72
CA SER A 2 -10.05 -7.76 -3.50
C SER A 2 -11.28 -7.10 -2.86
N ARG A 3 -12.16 -7.91 -2.24
CA ARG A 3 -13.31 -7.45 -1.46
C ARG A 3 -12.88 -6.47 -0.38
N ALA A 4 -11.88 -6.84 0.45
CA ALA A 4 -11.39 -5.99 1.52
C ALA A 4 -10.87 -4.65 0.99
N ILE A 5 -10.07 -4.69 -0.09
CA ILE A 5 -9.56 -3.48 -0.74
C ILE A 5 -10.69 -2.58 -1.23
N VAL A 6 -11.65 -3.14 -1.97
CA VAL A 6 -12.78 -2.38 -2.54
C VAL A 6 -13.66 -1.78 -1.45
N THR A 7 -13.98 -2.54 -0.39
CA THR A 7 -14.76 -2.04 0.74
C THR A 7 -14.05 -0.84 1.39
N SER A 8 -12.78 -0.98 1.74
CA SER A 8 -12.03 0.11 2.38
C SER A 8 -11.86 1.34 1.48
N LEU A 9 -11.74 1.15 0.16
CA LEU A 9 -11.75 2.26 -0.79
C LEU A 9 -13.07 3.04 -0.73
N ILE A 10 -14.20 2.34 -0.78
CA ILE A 10 -15.54 2.95 -0.75
C ILE A 10 -15.78 3.69 0.57
N GLU A 11 -15.44 3.07 1.71
CA GLU A 11 -15.57 3.68 3.04
C GLU A 11 -14.74 4.94 3.22
N ARG A 12 -13.60 5.02 2.52
CA ARG A 12 -12.70 6.18 2.50
C ARG A 12 -12.98 7.16 1.37
N GLU A 13 -14.12 7.02 0.69
CA GLU A 13 -14.54 7.87 -0.43
C GLU A 13 -13.57 7.88 -1.62
N TRP A 14 -12.76 6.82 -1.77
CA TRP A 14 -12.01 6.58 -3.00
C TRP A 14 -12.94 6.02 -4.07
N THR A 15 -12.83 6.57 -5.27
CA THR A 15 -13.53 6.07 -6.46
C THR A 15 -12.72 4.95 -7.10
N VAL A 16 -13.29 3.75 -7.19
CA VAL A 16 -12.72 2.63 -7.95
C VAL A 16 -12.87 2.93 -9.44
N GLN A 17 -11.76 3.11 -10.15
CA GLN A 17 -11.75 3.38 -11.59
C GLN A 17 -11.72 2.09 -12.42
N SER A 18 -11.09 1.03 -11.89
CA SER A 18 -11.02 -0.30 -12.52
C SER A 18 -10.69 -1.35 -11.46
N ALA A 19 -11.36 -2.50 -11.50
CA ALA A 19 -11.01 -3.67 -10.70
C ALA A 19 -10.87 -4.88 -11.61
N ARG A 20 -9.66 -5.45 -11.67
CA ARG A 20 -9.34 -6.67 -12.42
C ARG A 20 -8.52 -7.61 -11.54
N PRO A 21 -8.49 -8.91 -11.83
CA PRO A 21 -7.71 -9.85 -11.04
C PRO A 21 -6.26 -9.39 -10.89
N GLY A 22 -5.83 -9.22 -9.64
CA GLY A 22 -4.48 -8.82 -9.27
C GLY A 22 -4.18 -7.32 -9.32
N LEU A 23 -5.11 -6.47 -9.76
CA LEU A 23 -4.90 -5.01 -9.78
C LEU A 23 -6.22 -4.23 -9.64
N ILE A 24 -6.26 -3.33 -8.66
CA ILE A 24 -7.32 -2.33 -8.51
C ILE A 24 -6.73 -0.94 -8.74
N LYS A 25 -7.46 -0.10 -9.48
CA LYS A 25 -7.12 1.30 -9.73
C LYS A 25 -8.14 2.19 -9.05
N ALA A 26 -7.69 3.18 -8.30
CA ALA A 26 -8.58 4.08 -7.57
C ALA A 26 -8.08 5.52 -7.59
N ALA A 27 -9.00 6.45 -7.36
CA ALA A 27 -8.69 7.87 -7.23
C ALA A 27 -9.54 8.53 -6.15
N ILE A 28 -9.01 9.57 -5.52
CA ILE A 28 -9.74 10.42 -4.58
C ILE A 28 -9.58 11.88 -5.00
N THR A 29 -10.64 12.65 -4.83
CA THR A 29 -10.61 14.11 -5.01
C THR A 29 -11.29 14.75 -3.80
N VAL A 30 -10.54 15.57 -3.06
CA VAL A 30 -11.05 16.27 -1.88
C VAL A 30 -11.14 17.76 -2.17
N ARG A 31 -12.34 18.32 -1.96
CA ARG A 31 -12.66 19.76 -2.12
C ARG A 31 -12.33 20.33 -3.52
N GLY A 32 -12.15 19.48 -4.52
CA GLY A 32 -11.77 19.88 -5.88
C GLY A 32 -10.31 20.32 -6.04
N GLU A 33 -9.54 20.38 -4.95
CA GLU A 33 -8.17 20.92 -4.93
C GLU A 33 -7.12 19.81 -4.87
N HIS A 34 -7.34 18.80 -4.02
CA HIS A 34 -6.39 17.71 -3.81
C HIS A 34 -6.88 16.45 -4.48
N HIS A 35 -6.11 15.96 -5.44
CA HIS A 35 -6.42 14.77 -6.21
C HIS A 35 -5.26 13.78 -6.17
N ALA A 36 -5.57 12.51 -5.95
CA ALA A 36 -4.59 11.43 -6.02
C ALA A 36 -5.16 10.22 -6.76
N GLU A 37 -4.30 9.55 -7.51
CA GLU A 37 -4.58 8.27 -8.16
C GLU A 37 -3.57 7.23 -7.68
N ILE A 38 -4.07 6.02 -7.42
CA ILE A 38 -3.28 4.89 -6.93
C ILE A 38 -3.57 3.62 -7.73
N ASP A 39 -2.54 2.77 -7.81
CA ASP A 39 -2.63 1.41 -8.28
C ASP A 39 -2.40 0.47 -7.08
N ILE A 40 -3.26 -0.52 -6.92
CA ILE A 40 -3.25 -1.46 -5.79
C ILE A 40 -3.07 -2.87 -6.35
N PRO A 41 -1.84 -3.29 -6.66
CA PRO A 41 -1.57 -4.67 -7.02
C PRO A 41 -1.81 -5.57 -5.80
N TYR A 42 -2.41 -6.73 -6.03
CA TYR A 42 -2.73 -7.66 -4.96
C TYR A 42 -2.65 -9.12 -5.40
N THR A 43 -2.44 -10.01 -4.44
CA THR A 43 -2.52 -11.46 -4.58
C THR A 43 -3.57 -12.01 -3.60
N SER A 44 -3.67 -13.32 -3.46
CA SER A 44 -4.49 -13.91 -2.40
C SER A 44 -3.97 -13.59 -0.99
N THR A 45 -2.69 -13.21 -0.83
CA THR A 45 -2.03 -13.09 0.48
C THR A 45 -1.32 -11.75 0.72
N SER A 46 -1.19 -10.90 -0.29
CA SER A 46 -0.52 -9.61 -0.19
C SER A 46 -1.22 -8.53 -1.01
N PHE A 47 -0.96 -7.27 -0.66
CA PHE A 47 -1.30 -6.11 -1.48
C PHE A 47 -0.27 -5.00 -1.26
N GLU A 48 -0.12 -4.12 -2.25
CA GLU A 48 0.67 -2.89 -2.17
C GLU A 48 -0.21 -1.71 -2.58
N ILE A 49 0.17 -0.48 -2.19
CA ILE A 49 -0.52 0.73 -2.62
C ILE A 49 0.52 1.64 -3.26
N ASP A 50 0.48 1.72 -4.57
CA ASP A 50 1.43 2.45 -5.38
C ASP A 50 0.86 3.79 -5.81
N TYR A 51 1.67 4.83 -5.65
CA TYR A 51 1.37 6.14 -6.22
C TYR A 51 1.35 6.04 -7.75
N ARG A 52 0.28 6.52 -8.38
CA ARG A 52 0.19 6.64 -9.84
C ARG A 52 0.30 8.08 -10.31
N ASP A 53 -0.54 8.97 -9.78
CA ASP A 53 -0.58 10.38 -10.16
C ASP A 53 -1.20 11.26 -9.07
N SER A 54 -1.00 12.58 -9.15
CA SER A 54 -1.67 13.55 -8.28
C SER A 54 -1.74 14.96 -8.84
N ARG A 55 -2.72 15.73 -8.36
CA ARG A 55 -2.83 17.18 -8.58
C ARG A 55 -3.10 17.89 -7.26
N GLY A 56 -2.49 19.06 -7.07
CA GLY A 56 -2.63 19.82 -5.83
C GLY A 56 -1.98 19.18 -4.59
N LEU A 57 -1.10 18.19 -4.78
CA LEU A 57 -0.35 17.52 -3.72
C LEU A 57 1.17 17.80 -3.75
N ASN A 58 1.61 18.67 -4.67
CA ASN A 58 2.99 19.14 -4.79
C ASN A 58 4.01 18.00 -4.84
N TYR A 59 3.73 16.95 -5.64
CA TYR A 59 4.69 15.86 -5.82
C TYR A 59 5.93 16.38 -6.54
N ASN A 60 7.07 16.39 -5.85
CA ASN A 60 8.37 16.80 -6.41
C ASN A 60 9.51 16.03 -5.74
N ASP A 61 10.40 15.43 -6.52
CA ASP A 61 11.59 14.68 -6.05
C ASP A 61 11.30 13.70 -4.89
N GLY A 62 10.17 12.99 -4.96
CA GLY A 62 9.75 12.01 -3.95
C GLY A 62 9.18 12.60 -2.67
N GLN A 63 9.03 13.92 -2.58
CA GLN A 63 8.24 14.59 -1.54
C GLN A 63 6.81 14.78 -2.02
N ILE A 64 5.85 14.55 -1.12
CA ILE A 64 4.42 14.72 -1.38
C ILE A 64 3.74 15.29 -0.14
N HIS A 65 2.67 16.05 -0.34
CA HIS A 65 1.91 16.65 0.75
C HIS A 65 1.47 15.60 1.79
N GLY A 66 1.57 15.94 3.08
CA GLY A 66 1.28 15.02 4.19
C GLY A 66 -0.15 14.46 4.19
N THR A 67 -1.10 15.17 3.58
CA THR A 67 -2.47 14.68 3.36
C THR A 67 -2.51 13.38 2.55
N TYR A 68 -1.69 13.26 1.51
CA TYR A 68 -1.59 12.01 0.74
C TYR A 68 -1.14 10.86 1.64
N ASN A 69 -0.04 11.05 2.38
CA ASN A 69 0.48 10.03 3.30
C ASN A 69 -0.58 9.60 4.31
N ARG A 70 -1.39 10.55 4.82
CA ARG A 70 -2.50 10.26 5.73
C ARG A 70 -3.56 9.39 5.06
N TRP A 71 -3.97 9.72 3.83
CA TRP A 71 -4.95 8.91 3.09
C TRP A 71 -4.46 7.48 2.88
N ILE A 72 -3.19 7.29 2.49
CA ILE A 72 -2.62 5.96 2.26
C ILE A 72 -2.50 5.16 3.55
N THR A 73 -2.07 5.78 4.65
CA THR A 73 -2.01 5.11 5.96
C THR A 73 -3.40 4.64 6.40
N TYR A 74 -4.40 5.52 6.34
CA TYR A 74 -5.75 5.17 6.75
C TYR A 74 -6.40 4.12 5.84
N LEU A 75 -6.21 4.21 4.52
CA LEU A 75 -6.68 3.18 3.60
C LEU A 75 -6.04 1.83 3.93
N ARG A 76 -4.72 1.79 4.18
CA ARG A 76 -4.03 0.55 4.55
C ARG A 76 -4.57 -0.05 5.84
N ASP A 77 -4.77 0.76 6.87
CA ASP A 77 -5.23 0.30 8.16
C ASP A 77 -6.64 -0.31 8.05
N ASP A 78 -7.53 0.31 7.28
CA ASP A 78 -8.88 -0.21 7.04
C ASP A 78 -8.86 -1.52 6.24
N VAL A 79 -7.99 -1.64 5.22
CA VAL A 79 -7.86 -2.90 4.48
C VAL A 79 -7.42 -4.03 5.43
N ILE A 80 -6.48 -3.75 6.33
CA ILE A 80 -6.03 -4.71 7.34
C ILE A 80 -7.17 -5.08 8.30
N GLN A 81 -7.95 -4.10 8.75
CA GLN A 81 -9.10 -4.34 9.63
C GLN A 81 -10.20 -5.16 8.95
N GLN A 82 -10.48 -4.87 7.68
CA GLN A 82 -11.47 -5.61 6.89
C GLN A 82 -11.03 -7.06 6.67
N LEU A 83 -9.74 -7.30 6.42
CA LEU A 83 -9.19 -8.66 6.33
C LEU A 83 -9.25 -9.43 7.66
N ALA A 84 -9.18 -8.74 8.79
CA ALA A 84 -9.28 -9.36 10.11
C ALA A 84 -10.74 -9.69 10.50
N THR A 85 -11.69 -8.88 10.06
CA THR A 85 -13.12 -9.01 10.42
C THR A 85 -13.86 -10.02 9.53
N ASP A 86 -13.46 -10.14 8.27
CA ASP A 86 -14.02 -11.08 7.29
C ASP A 86 -12.85 -11.79 6.59
N PRO A 87 -12.28 -12.85 7.19
CA PRO A 87 -11.30 -13.70 6.52
C PRO A 87 -12.02 -14.38 5.34
N ASP A 88 -11.98 -13.69 4.20
CA ASP A 88 -12.63 -14.02 2.94
C ASP A 88 -12.59 -15.53 2.64
N ARG A 89 -13.67 -16.04 2.02
CA ARG A 89 -13.73 -17.40 1.44
C ARG A 89 -12.57 -17.70 0.48
N ASP A 90 -11.81 -16.70 0.01
CA ASP A 90 -10.56 -16.88 -0.72
C ASP A 90 -9.52 -17.71 0.07
N GLN A 91 -9.49 -17.60 1.41
CA GLN A 91 -8.69 -18.47 2.27
C GLN A 91 -9.27 -19.89 2.34
N LEU A 92 -10.60 -20.04 2.33
CA LEU A 92 -11.27 -21.35 2.32
C LEU A 92 -11.13 -22.08 0.98
N VAL A 93 -11.03 -21.36 -0.15
CA VAL A 93 -10.71 -21.92 -1.47
C VAL A 93 -9.24 -22.36 -1.53
N ALA A 94 -8.34 -21.65 -0.85
CA ALA A 94 -6.95 -22.09 -0.65
C ALA A 94 -6.84 -23.33 0.26
N LEU A 95 -7.74 -23.48 1.24
CA LEU A 95 -7.84 -24.67 2.10
C LEU A 95 -8.41 -25.91 1.37
N GLN A 96 -9.14 -25.73 0.27
CA GLN A 96 -9.63 -26.84 -0.56
C GLN A 96 -8.61 -27.36 -1.58
N ASN A 97 -7.57 -26.58 -1.91
CA ASN A 97 -6.52 -26.98 -2.85
C ASN A 97 -5.13 -26.79 -2.21
N ALA A 98 -4.75 -27.78 -1.38
CA ALA A 98 -3.40 -28.15 -0.95
C ALA A 98 -2.25 -27.17 -1.25
N TYR A 99 -2.05 -26.15 -0.40
CA TYR A 99 -0.71 -25.63 -0.09
C TYR A 99 -0.76 -24.85 1.23
N GLU A 100 -0.35 -25.49 2.33
CA GLU A 100 -0.27 -24.89 3.68
C GLU A 100 0.94 -23.94 3.78
N PRO A 101 0.77 -22.61 3.92
CA PRO A 101 1.89 -21.72 4.22
C PRO A 101 2.01 -21.60 5.74
N THR A 102 3.07 -22.19 6.30
CA THR A 102 3.37 -22.11 7.73
C THR A 102 3.62 -20.66 8.19
N PHE A 103 3.24 -20.34 9.43
CA PHE A 103 3.35 -19.02 10.08
C PHE A 103 4.73 -18.33 9.98
N GLN A 104 5.77 -19.07 9.59
CA GLN A 104 7.10 -18.55 9.28
C GLN A 104 7.13 -17.67 8.02
N ASN A 105 6.33 -17.97 6.99
CA ASN A 105 6.30 -17.25 5.71
C ASN A 105 5.66 -15.84 5.84
N PHE A 106 4.74 -15.66 6.78
CA PHE A 106 4.11 -14.36 7.07
C PHE A 106 5.11 -13.35 7.66
N ARG A 107 6.03 -13.80 8.54
CA ARG A 107 7.07 -12.92 9.12
C ARG A 107 8.18 -12.59 8.12
N GLU A 108 8.48 -13.47 7.15
CA GLU A 108 9.50 -13.20 6.13
C GLU A 108 9.06 -12.13 5.11
N GLY A 109 7.78 -12.09 4.73
CA GLY A 109 7.24 -11.03 3.87
C GLY A 109 7.38 -9.64 4.50
N VAL A 110 6.99 -9.51 5.78
CA VAL A 110 7.12 -8.26 6.54
C VAL A 110 8.58 -7.88 6.78
N LYS A 111 9.48 -8.84 7.06
CA LYS A 111 10.93 -8.60 7.21
C LYS A 111 11.62 -8.21 5.91
N ARG A 112 11.27 -8.80 4.77
CA ARG A 112 11.86 -8.42 3.47
C ARG A 112 11.45 -7.01 3.05
N ALA A 113 10.21 -6.61 3.34
CA ALA A 113 9.77 -5.24 3.13
C ALA A 113 10.52 -4.24 4.04
N THR A 114 10.71 -4.56 5.33
CA THR A 114 11.42 -3.67 6.27
C THR A 114 12.94 -3.62 6.04
N VAL A 115 13.62 -4.74 5.77
CA VAL A 115 15.09 -4.76 5.55
C VAL A 115 15.47 -4.07 4.23
N LYS A 116 14.65 -4.16 3.19
CA LYS A 116 14.89 -3.45 1.91
C LYS A 116 14.68 -1.93 2.07
N PHE A 117 13.75 -1.51 2.93
CA PHE A 117 13.51 -0.10 3.28
C PHE A 117 14.64 0.48 4.16
N TYR A 118 15.08 -0.24 5.20
CA TYR A 118 16.17 0.22 6.08
C TYR A 118 17.54 0.25 5.38
N LYS A 119 17.86 -0.71 4.49
CA LYS A 119 19.13 -0.72 3.76
C LYS A 119 19.21 0.40 2.70
N LYS A 120 18.09 0.79 2.08
CA LYS A 120 18.01 1.93 1.14
C LYS A 120 18.19 3.26 1.87
N ILE A 121 17.63 3.42 3.07
CA ILE A 121 17.76 4.63 3.89
C ILE A 121 19.16 4.77 4.51
N TYR A 122 19.78 3.68 5.01
CA TYR A 122 21.12 3.73 5.61
C TYR A 122 22.25 3.92 4.58
N LEU A 123 22.10 3.43 3.34
CA LEU A 123 23.10 3.63 2.28
C LEU A 123 23.02 5.04 1.66
N ALA A 124 21.82 5.65 1.60
CA ALA A 124 21.66 7.03 1.13
C ALA A 124 22.21 8.06 2.12
N ASN A 125 22.08 7.82 3.44
CA ASN A 125 22.56 8.74 4.48
C ASN A 125 24.06 8.66 4.79
N LYS A 126 24.84 7.77 4.15
CA LYS A 126 26.30 7.71 4.31
C LYS A 126 27.08 8.57 3.30
N VAL A 127 26.42 9.22 2.34
CA VAL A 127 27.11 9.95 1.25
C VAL A 127 27.23 11.45 1.51
N THR A 128 26.62 11.99 2.58
CA THR A 128 26.70 13.43 2.91
C THR A 128 27.12 13.68 4.36
N SER A 129 28.37 13.34 4.68
CA SER A 129 29.12 13.98 5.76
C SER A 129 30.56 14.19 5.31
N HIS A 130 30.82 15.30 4.61
CA HIS A 130 32.18 15.81 4.42
C HIS A 130 32.46 16.86 5.51
N PRO A 131 33.39 16.63 6.43
CA PRO A 131 33.96 17.72 7.20
C PRO A 131 34.84 18.58 6.27
N ARG A 132 34.56 19.88 6.22
CA ARG A 132 35.51 20.89 5.72
C ARG A 132 36.71 20.91 6.66
N VAL A 133 37.89 20.63 6.12
CA VAL A 133 39.18 20.81 6.79
C VAL A 133 39.62 22.26 6.60
N LEU A 134 39.94 22.93 7.71
CA LEU A 134 41.10 23.79 7.82
C LEU A 134 41.93 23.28 9.00
#